data_AF-A0A550GWI5-F1
#
_entry.id   AF-A0A550GWI5-F1
#
_cell.length_a   1.000
_cell.length_b   1.000
_cell.length_c   1.000
_cell.angle_alpha   90.00
_cell.angle_beta   90.00
_cell.angle_gamma   90.00
#
_symmetry.space_group_name_H-M   'P 1'
#
loop_
_entity.id
_entity.type
_entity.pdbx_description
1 polymer ?
#
loop_
_entity_poly.entity_id
_entity_poly.type
_entity_poly.pdbx_seq_one_letter_code
_entity_poly.pdbx_strand_id
1 'polypeptide(L)'
;MLTHKKHKPSCKVWIEYKGTPVLGKGGAEILKTIAKEHSISKSATKLNMSYRYVWNYLQKIQKAIEAPVVVTYKGGKTGGGGAKLTPLGQNLIEEYQRVAGYMSAVLADQEYWEMFRLRISARNQLKGKVVSIEKDGITAKVKVQIKAPVVVTAVITKEAVEDLGIEVGDEVNAVVKSTEVMIAK
;
A
#
# COMPACT_ATOMS: atom_id res chain seq x y z
N MET A 1 -0.58 23.35 -13.83
CA MET A 1 -0.82 23.48 -12.38
C MET A 1 0.50 23.71 -11.65
N LEU A 2 0.67 24.86 -10.97
CA LEU A 2 1.95 25.34 -10.39
C LEU A 2 2.17 24.97 -8.90
N THR A 3 1.25 24.25 -8.26
CA THR A 3 1.24 24.04 -6.80
C THR A 3 2.11 22.88 -6.32
N HIS A 4 2.39 21.88 -7.17
CA HIS A 4 3.11 20.65 -6.79
C HIS A 4 4.58 20.85 -6.35
N LYS A 5 5.20 22.01 -6.60
CA LYS A 5 6.61 22.27 -6.23
C LYS A 5 6.82 22.77 -4.79
N LYS A 6 5.77 23.19 -4.08
CA LYS A 6 5.87 23.74 -2.71
C LYS A 6 5.30 22.83 -1.62
N HIS A 7 4.62 21.74 -1.98
CA HIS A 7 3.99 20.84 -1.02
C HIS A 7 4.03 19.38 -1.49
N LYS A 8 3.98 18.44 -0.54
CA LYS A 8 3.79 17.01 -0.82
C LYS A 8 2.52 16.52 -0.13
N PRO A 9 1.71 15.67 -0.77
CA PRO A 9 0.57 15.06 -0.11
C PRO A 9 1.05 14.14 1.03
N SER A 10 0.30 14.08 2.12
CA SER A 10 0.59 13.18 3.24
C SER A 10 -0.72 12.66 3.83
N CYS A 11 -0.70 11.42 4.33
CA CYS A 11 -1.84 10.84 5.03
C CYS A 11 -1.41 10.30 6.40
N LYS A 12 -2.35 10.29 7.34
CA LYS A 12 -2.21 9.55 8.59
C LYS A 12 -3.16 8.35 8.52
N VAL A 13 -2.64 7.18 8.83
CA VAL A 13 -3.42 5.93 8.93
C VAL A 13 -3.57 5.58 10.40
N TRP A 14 -4.76 5.14 10.80
CA TRP A 14 -5.02 4.51 12.09
C TRP A 14 -6.06 3.41 11.96
N ILE A 15 -5.99 2.44 12.87
CA ILE A 15 -6.99 1.38 13.05
C ILE A 15 -8.00 1.87 14.08
N GLU A 16 -9.26 1.56 13.84
CA GLU A 16 -10.39 1.89 14.71
C GLU A 16 -11.15 0.62 15.11
N TYR A 17 -11.79 0.66 16.26
CA TYR A 17 -12.77 -0.33 16.70
C TYR A 17 -13.97 0.39 17.31
N LYS A 18 -15.18 0.12 16.78
CA LYS A 18 -16.45 0.73 17.21
C LYS A 18 -16.38 2.27 17.38
N GLY A 19 -15.90 3.02 16.39
CA GLY A 19 -15.80 4.49 16.50
C GLY A 19 -14.57 4.99 17.29
N THR A 20 -13.81 4.11 17.93
CA THR A 20 -12.70 4.49 18.81
C THR A 20 -11.35 4.21 18.17
N PRO A 21 -10.45 5.23 18.04
CA PRO A 21 -9.11 5.02 17.51
C PRO A 21 -8.27 4.11 18.42
N VAL A 22 -7.76 3.04 17.84
CA VAL A 22 -7.02 1.97 18.51
C VAL A 22 -5.53 2.13 18.30
N LEU A 23 -5.07 2.09 17.05
CA LEU A 23 -3.64 1.99 16.73
C LEU A 23 -3.27 2.94 15.60
N GLY A 24 -2.30 3.83 15.84
CA GLY A 24 -1.65 4.64 14.79
C GLY A 24 -0.16 4.35 14.71
N LYS A 25 0.58 5.15 13.92
CA LYS A 25 2.03 4.98 13.70
C LYS A 25 2.84 4.76 14.99
N GLY A 26 2.73 5.66 15.96
CA GLY A 26 3.50 5.56 17.20
C GLY A 26 3.12 4.33 18.03
N GLY A 27 1.85 3.93 18.00
CA GLY A 27 1.40 2.69 18.63
C GLY A 27 1.96 1.44 17.98
N ALA A 28 1.96 1.40 16.65
CA ALA A 28 2.54 0.30 15.90
C ALA A 28 4.05 0.17 16.16
N GLU A 29 4.76 1.30 16.28
CA GLU A 29 6.19 1.34 16.66
C GLU A 29 6.43 0.80 18.08
N ILE A 30 5.57 1.15 19.05
CA ILE A 30 5.58 0.59 20.40
C ILE A 30 5.43 -0.93 20.35
N LEU A 31 4.34 -1.43 19.74
CA LEU A 31 4.06 -2.86 19.72
C LEU A 31 5.16 -3.65 18.98
N LYS A 32 5.67 -3.12 17.86
CA LYS A 32 6.79 -3.72 17.11
C LYS A 32 8.08 -3.79 17.93
N THR A 33 8.36 -2.75 18.71
CA THR A 33 9.55 -2.73 19.58
C THR A 33 9.39 -3.70 20.74
N ILE A 34 8.19 -3.80 21.33
CA ILE A 34 7.90 -4.82 22.36
C ILE A 34 8.03 -6.23 21.79
N ALA A 35 7.56 -6.48 20.56
CA ALA A 35 7.72 -7.78 19.89
C ALA A 35 9.19 -8.19 19.78
N LYS A 36 10.08 -7.23 19.46
CA LYS A 36 11.51 -7.45 19.28
C LYS A 36 12.28 -7.56 20.59
N GLU A 37 12.02 -6.66 21.54
CA GLU A 37 12.81 -6.51 22.76
C GLU A 37 12.26 -7.33 23.94
N HIS A 38 11.06 -7.89 23.78
CA HIS A 38 10.29 -8.60 24.81
C HIS A 38 10.15 -7.80 26.11
N SER A 39 10.08 -6.46 26.02
CA SER A 39 10.09 -5.57 27.17
C SER A 39 9.44 -4.21 26.87
N ILE A 40 8.54 -3.78 27.75
CA ILE A 40 7.90 -2.45 27.69
C ILE A 40 8.90 -1.35 28.03
N SER A 41 9.76 -1.55 29.03
CA SER A 41 10.76 -0.55 29.43
C SER A 41 11.79 -0.33 28.35
N LYS A 42 12.32 -1.39 27.72
CA LYS A 42 13.22 -1.26 26.57
C LYS A 42 12.55 -0.56 25.39
N SER A 43 11.26 -0.85 25.14
CA SER A 43 10.49 -0.14 24.12
C SER A 43 10.37 1.35 24.40
N ALA A 44 10.08 1.73 25.64
CA ALA A 44 9.99 3.13 26.04
C ALA A 44 11.33 3.85 25.85
N THR A 45 12.43 3.29 26.36
CA THR A 45 13.78 3.85 26.21
C THR A 45 14.18 3.99 24.73
N LYS A 46 13.95 2.96 23.91
CA LYS A 46 14.36 2.95 22.49
C LYS A 46 13.59 3.94 21.63
N LEU A 47 12.34 4.21 21.97
CA LEU A 47 11.48 5.17 21.28
C LEU A 47 11.56 6.57 21.91
N ASN A 48 12.46 6.79 22.88
CA ASN A 48 12.60 8.03 23.63
C ASN A 48 11.28 8.50 24.26
N MET A 49 10.49 7.55 24.77
CA MET A 49 9.20 7.77 25.43
C MET A 49 9.31 7.41 26.92
N SER A 50 8.48 8.04 27.76
CA SER A 50 8.38 7.61 29.16
C SER A 50 7.68 6.25 29.25
N TYR A 51 8.10 5.43 30.21
CA TYR A 51 7.43 4.15 30.49
C TYR A 51 5.93 4.35 30.74
N ARG A 52 5.57 5.40 31.49
CA ARG A 52 4.17 5.77 31.77
C ARG A 52 3.38 6.06 30.49
N TYR A 53 3.98 6.75 29.52
CA TYR A 53 3.33 7.01 28.24
C TYR A 53 3.03 5.71 27.49
N VAL A 54 4.03 4.83 27.36
CA VAL A 54 3.86 3.53 26.69
C VAL A 54 2.81 2.68 27.39
N TRP A 55 2.87 2.60 28.72
CA TRP A 55 1.90 1.86 29.52
C TRP A 55 0.47 2.38 29.33
N ASN A 56 0.28 3.71 29.41
CA ASN A 56 -1.02 4.34 29.18
C ASN A 56 -1.55 4.08 27.77
N TYR A 57 -0.66 4.06 26.76
CA TYR A 57 -1.03 3.76 25.39
C TYR A 57 -1.54 2.32 25.23
N LEU A 58 -0.84 1.35 25.83
CA LEU A 58 -1.28 -0.07 25.84
C LEU A 58 -2.63 -0.24 26.54
N GLN A 59 -2.83 0.44 27.68
CA GLN A 59 -4.11 0.43 28.39
C GLN A 59 -5.24 1.06 27.57
N LYS A 60 -4.96 2.13 26.82
CA LYS A 60 -5.93 2.73 25.89
C LYS A 60 -6.37 1.73 24.82
N ILE A 61 -5.43 1.02 24.21
CA ILE A 61 -5.74 -0.02 23.22
C ILE A 61 -6.60 -1.12 23.85
N GLN A 62 -6.17 -1.65 25.00
CA GLN A 62 -6.88 -2.72 25.69
C GLN A 62 -8.30 -2.32 26.07
N LYS A 63 -8.50 -1.08 26.54
CA LYS A 63 -9.82 -0.54 26.85
C LYS A 63 -10.69 -0.39 25.61
N ALA A 64 -10.11 0.01 24.48
CA ALA A 64 -10.86 0.19 23.24
C ALA A 64 -11.30 -1.15 22.63
N ILE A 65 -10.43 -2.16 22.59
CA ILE A 65 -10.73 -3.47 21.96
C ILE A 65 -11.32 -4.48 22.97
N GLU A 66 -11.37 -4.13 24.26
CA GLU A 66 -11.84 -5.01 25.34
C GLU A 66 -10.98 -6.30 25.47
N ALA A 67 -9.73 -6.27 24.99
CA ALA A 67 -8.81 -7.41 24.99
C ALA A 67 -7.34 -6.97 25.11
N PRO A 68 -6.47 -7.73 25.80
CA PRO A 68 -5.06 -7.37 25.95
C PRO A 68 -4.29 -7.54 24.64
N VAL A 69 -3.46 -6.54 24.30
CA VAL A 69 -2.52 -6.61 23.17
C VAL A 69 -1.11 -7.05 23.57
N VAL A 70 -0.82 -7.02 24.88
CA VAL A 70 0.46 -7.42 25.47
C VAL A 70 0.16 -8.23 26.74
N VAL A 71 0.90 -9.32 26.92
CA VAL A 71 0.96 -10.08 28.18
C VAL A 71 2.30 -9.84 28.86
N THR A 72 2.28 -9.64 30.18
CA THR A 72 3.48 -9.42 31.00
C THR A 72 3.73 -10.62 31.91
N TYR A 73 4.99 -10.96 32.15
CA TYR A 73 5.40 -11.98 33.11
C TYR A 73 6.43 -11.42 34.09
N LYS A 74 6.37 -11.87 35.35
CA LYS A 74 7.32 -11.45 36.40
C LYS A 74 8.64 -12.21 36.26
N GLY A 75 9.75 -11.49 36.42
CA GLY A 75 11.08 -12.08 36.57
C GLY A 75 11.37 -12.43 38.03
N GLY A 76 12.32 -13.35 38.24
CA GLY A 76 12.75 -13.81 39.57
C GLY A 76 13.65 -12.82 40.33
N LYS A 77 14.32 -13.31 41.39
CA LYS A 77 15.11 -12.53 42.37
C LYS A 77 16.21 -11.62 41.78
N THR A 78 16.72 -11.91 40.58
CA THR A 78 17.76 -11.12 39.88
C THR A 78 17.19 -10.05 38.95
N GLY A 79 15.86 -9.89 38.89
CA GLY A 79 15.17 -8.94 38.03
C GLY A 79 14.84 -9.49 36.64
N GLY A 80 13.97 -8.77 35.92
CA GLY A 80 13.65 -9.06 34.51
C GLY A 80 12.23 -9.61 34.28
N GLY A 81 11.20 -8.83 34.61
CA GLY A 81 9.89 -9.05 34.01
C GLY A 81 9.93 -8.74 32.52
N GLY A 82 9.13 -9.45 31.72
CA GLY A 82 9.09 -9.27 30.28
C GLY A 82 7.67 -9.05 29.77
N ALA A 83 7.58 -8.75 28.48
CA ALA A 83 6.33 -8.49 27.79
C ALA A 83 6.35 -9.17 26.41
N LYS A 84 5.25 -9.81 26.04
CA LYS A 84 5.05 -10.39 24.70
C LYS A 84 3.73 -9.93 24.14
N LEU A 85 3.67 -9.79 22.82
CA LEU A 85 2.40 -9.50 22.14
C LEU A 85 1.47 -10.70 22.27
N THR A 86 0.18 -10.41 22.37
CA THR A 86 -0.86 -11.40 22.14
C THR A 86 -1.04 -11.62 20.63
N PRO A 87 -1.75 -12.68 20.19
CA PRO A 87 -2.13 -12.83 18.78
C PRO A 87 -2.86 -11.60 18.23
N LEU A 88 -3.72 -10.98 19.04
CA LEU A 88 -4.38 -9.71 18.70
C LEU A 88 -3.36 -8.58 18.49
N GLY A 89 -2.40 -8.42 19.41
CA GLY A 89 -1.35 -7.41 19.30
C GLY A 89 -0.50 -7.59 18.04
N GLN A 90 -0.20 -8.83 17.67
CA GLN A 90 0.52 -9.17 16.43
C GLN A 90 -0.32 -8.82 15.19
N ASN A 91 -1.58 -9.26 15.13
CA ASN A 91 -2.48 -8.97 14.02
C ASN A 91 -2.68 -7.47 13.79
N LEU A 92 -2.80 -6.67 14.87
CA LEU A 92 -2.94 -5.22 14.75
C LEU A 92 -1.72 -4.56 14.10
N ILE A 93 -0.50 -5.06 14.37
CA ILE A 93 0.71 -4.55 13.70
C ILE A 93 0.67 -4.89 12.21
N GLU A 94 0.36 -6.14 11.88
CA GLU A 94 0.32 -6.62 10.50
C GLU A 94 -0.72 -5.86 9.68
N GLU A 95 -1.91 -5.66 10.24
CA GLU A 95 -2.98 -4.87 9.66
C GLU A 95 -2.54 -3.42 9.43
N TYR A 96 -1.96 -2.78 10.45
CA TYR A 96 -1.49 -1.41 10.35
C TYR A 96 -0.40 -1.27 9.26
N GLN A 97 0.57 -2.19 9.23
CA GLN A 97 1.65 -2.18 8.25
C GLN A 97 1.13 -2.41 6.82
N ARG A 98 0.16 -3.30 6.65
CA ARG A 98 -0.48 -3.55 5.34
C ARG A 98 -1.13 -2.28 4.80
N VAL A 99 -2.00 -1.65 5.59
CA VAL A 99 -2.72 -0.44 5.17
C VAL A 99 -1.77 0.74 4.99
N ALA A 100 -0.84 0.94 5.92
CA ALA A 100 0.16 2.02 5.81
C ALA A 100 1.07 1.84 4.58
N GLY A 101 1.41 0.60 4.23
CA GLY A 101 2.20 0.29 3.03
C GLY A 101 1.46 0.64 1.75
N TYR A 102 0.19 0.25 1.65
CA TYR A 102 -0.66 0.61 0.50
C TYR A 102 -0.80 2.12 0.36
N MET A 103 -1.11 2.83 1.44
CA MET A 103 -1.22 4.29 1.41
C MET A 103 0.10 4.98 1.09
N SER A 104 1.25 4.42 1.52
CA SER A 104 2.56 4.98 1.17
C SER A 104 2.85 4.84 -0.33
N ALA A 105 2.55 3.68 -0.94
CA ALA A 105 2.67 3.50 -2.39
C ALA A 105 1.71 4.46 -3.12
N VAL A 106 0.51 4.56 -2.57
CA VAL A 106 -0.52 5.57 -2.76
C VAL A 106 -0.01 6.98 -3.11
N LEU A 107 0.78 7.49 -2.18
CA LEU A 107 1.21 8.88 -2.16
C LEU A 107 2.55 9.11 -2.84
N ALA A 108 3.28 8.05 -3.18
CA ALA A 108 4.63 8.15 -3.71
C ALA A 108 4.67 8.59 -5.19
N ASP A 109 3.63 8.29 -5.96
CA ASP A 109 3.60 8.60 -7.39
C ASP A 109 2.16 8.96 -7.83
N GLN A 110 2.04 10.09 -8.54
CA GLN A 110 0.77 10.68 -8.97
C GLN A 110 0.11 9.84 -10.08
N GLU A 111 0.90 9.07 -10.84
CA GLU A 111 0.44 8.11 -11.87
C GLU A 111 0.26 6.67 -11.32
N TYR A 112 0.71 6.38 -10.09
CA TYR A 112 0.67 5.03 -9.50
C TYR A 112 -0.74 4.54 -9.17
N TRP A 113 -1.70 5.45 -8.99
CA TRP A 113 -3.08 5.12 -8.70
C TRP A 113 -3.73 4.25 -9.79
N GLU A 114 -3.31 4.41 -11.04
CA GLU A 114 -3.80 3.58 -12.16
C GLU A 114 -3.21 2.17 -12.13
N MET A 115 -1.93 2.02 -11.77
CA MET A 115 -1.24 0.73 -11.63
C MET A 115 -1.73 -0.07 -10.41
N PHE A 116 -2.12 0.62 -9.33
CA PHE A 116 -2.59 -0.05 -8.12
C PHE A 116 -3.93 -0.79 -8.32
N ARG A 117 -4.73 -0.41 -9.33
CA ARG A 117 -5.98 -1.11 -9.68
C ARG A 117 -5.79 -2.36 -10.53
N LEU A 118 -4.64 -2.57 -11.19
CA LEU A 118 -4.50 -3.60 -12.23
C LEU A 118 -3.27 -4.49 -12.00
N ARG A 119 -3.31 -5.33 -10.96
CA ARG A 119 -2.30 -6.38 -10.74
C ARG A 119 -2.57 -7.59 -11.65
N ILE A 120 -2.27 -7.46 -12.93
CA ILE A 120 -2.45 -8.50 -13.95
C ILE A 120 -1.14 -9.28 -14.21
N SER A 121 -1.26 -10.52 -14.71
CA SER A 121 -0.10 -11.42 -14.93
C SER A 121 0.74 -11.08 -16.17
N ALA A 122 0.24 -10.20 -17.04
CA ALA A 122 0.94 -9.76 -18.24
C ALA A 122 2.21 -8.97 -17.87
N ARG A 123 3.37 -9.43 -18.38
CA ARG A 123 4.69 -8.91 -18.00
C ARG A 123 5.20 -7.80 -18.89
N ASN A 124 4.70 -7.69 -20.11
CA ASN A 124 5.12 -6.66 -21.04
C ASN A 124 4.11 -5.53 -20.99
N GLN A 125 4.54 -4.37 -20.47
CA GLN A 125 3.72 -3.17 -20.40
C GLN A 125 4.50 -2.04 -21.05
N LEU A 126 3.98 -1.53 -22.16
CA LEU A 126 4.64 -0.53 -22.99
C LEU A 126 3.85 0.78 -22.92
N LYS A 127 4.37 1.75 -22.16
CA LYS A 127 3.81 3.11 -22.09
C LYS A 127 3.90 3.77 -23.47
N GLY A 128 2.80 4.36 -23.93
CA GLY A 128 2.72 5.05 -25.21
C GLY A 128 1.51 5.98 -25.33
N LYS A 129 1.39 6.62 -26.49
CA LYS A 129 0.31 7.55 -26.81
C LYS A 129 -0.56 7.01 -27.94
N VAL A 130 -1.87 7.12 -27.82
CA VAL A 130 -2.80 6.72 -28.89
C VAL A 130 -2.67 7.69 -30.06
N VAL A 131 -2.36 7.16 -31.25
CA VAL A 131 -2.20 7.96 -32.48
C VAL A 131 -3.36 7.78 -33.46
N SER A 132 -4.05 6.65 -33.43
CA SER A 132 -5.27 6.44 -34.22
C SER A 132 -6.16 5.35 -33.63
N ILE A 133 -7.46 5.46 -33.89
CA ILE A 133 -8.47 4.46 -33.54
C ILE A 133 -9.32 4.23 -34.80
N GLU A 134 -9.32 3.01 -35.31
CA GLU A 134 -10.15 2.60 -36.44
C GLU A 134 -11.23 1.64 -35.91
N LYS A 135 -12.51 2.02 -35.97
CA LYS A 135 -13.63 1.17 -35.53
C LYS A 135 -14.28 0.51 -36.74
N ASP A 136 -14.37 -0.81 -36.75
CA ASP A 136 -14.99 -1.60 -37.83
C ASP A 136 -15.83 -2.76 -37.27
N GLY A 137 -17.14 -2.70 -37.53
CA GLY A 137 -18.12 -3.62 -36.95
C GLY A 137 -18.06 -3.64 -35.41
N ILE A 138 -17.77 -4.83 -34.86
CA ILE A 138 -17.61 -5.06 -33.40
C ILE A 138 -16.16 -4.90 -32.92
N THR A 139 -15.22 -4.65 -33.82
CA THR A 139 -13.79 -4.54 -33.50
C THR A 139 -13.29 -3.11 -33.63
N ALA A 140 -12.18 -2.83 -32.97
CA ALA A 140 -11.44 -1.59 -33.11
C ALA A 140 -9.94 -1.88 -33.14
N LYS A 141 -9.23 -1.16 -34.01
CA LYS A 141 -7.76 -1.13 -34.05
C LYS A 141 -7.27 0.14 -33.40
N VAL A 142 -6.55 0.01 -32.30
CA VAL A 142 -5.94 1.13 -31.57
C VAL A 142 -4.44 1.11 -31.85
N LYS A 143 -3.92 2.17 -32.46
CA LYS A 143 -2.49 2.34 -32.70
C LYS A 143 -1.88 3.18 -31.58
N VAL A 144 -0.87 2.62 -30.93
CA VAL A 144 -0.17 3.22 -29.80
C VAL A 144 1.29 3.44 -30.17
N GLN A 145 1.71 4.70 -30.20
CA GLN A 145 3.11 5.07 -30.38
C GLN A 145 3.87 4.89 -29.07
N ILE A 146 4.86 4.00 -29.05
CA ILE A 146 5.75 3.77 -27.89
C ILE A 146 7.10 4.48 -28.10
N LYS A 147 8.05 4.31 -27.16
CA LYS A 147 9.42 4.87 -27.26
C LYS A 147 10.20 4.26 -28.44
N ALA A 148 10.98 5.08 -29.16
CA ALA A 148 11.47 4.84 -30.54
C ALA A 148 10.30 4.83 -31.55
N PRO A 149 10.46 5.06 -32.87
CA PRO A 149 9.36 5.26 -33.81
C PRO A 149 8.59 3.95 -34.14
N VAL A 150 8.15 3.24 -33.11
CA VAL A 150 7.46 1.95 -33.16
C VAL A 150 6.00 2.18 -32.76
N VAL A 151 5.09 1.67 -33.59
CA VAL A 151 3.65 1.68 -33.33
C VAL A 151 3.21 0.26 -32.99
N VAL A 152 2.61 0.08 -31.82
CA VAL A 152 1.94 -1.16 -31.44
C VAL A 152 0.47 -1.04 -31.82
N THR A 153 -0.06 -2.02 -32.53
CA THR A 153 -1.49 -2.06 -32.88
C THR A 153 -2.19 -3.10 -32.01
N ALA A 154 -3.16 -2.66 -31.23
CA ALA A 154 -4.06 -3.53 -30.48
C ALA A 154 -5.37 -3.70 -31.24
N VAL A 155 -5.88 -4.93 -31.34
CA VAL A 155 -7.23 -5.21 -31.85
C VAL A 155 -8.08 -5.62 -30.66
N ILE A 156 -9.09 -4.81 -30.34
CA ILE A 156 -9.99 -5.01 -29.21
C ILE A 156 -11.45 -4.82 -29.67
N THR A 157 -12.42 -5.05 -28.79
CA THR A 157 -13.81 -4.77 -29.14
C THR A 157 -14.05 -3.27 -29.21
N LYS A 158 -15.00 -2.86 -30.06
CA LYS A 158 -15.46 -1.47 -30.12
C LYS A 158 -15.98 -1.00 -28.75
N GLU A 159 -16.73 -1.86 -28.07
CA GLU A 159 -17.25 -1.63 -26.71
C GLU A 159 -16.13 -1.35 -25.71
N ALA A 160 -15.02 -2.10 -25.76
CA ALA A 160 -13.89 -1.86 -24.85
C ALA A 160 -13.24 -0.49 -25.06
N VAL A 161 -13.15 0.01 -26.30
CA VAL A 161 -12.67 1.38 -26.57
C VAL A 161 -13.59 2.41 -25.94
N GLU A 162 -14.91 2.19 -26.02
CA GLU A 162 -15.94 3.11 -25.52
C GLU A 162 -16.02 3.10 -23.99
N ASP A 163 -15.98 1.92 -23.37
CA ASP A 163 -16.01 1.74 -21.92
C ASP A 163 -14.76 2.30 -21.24
N LEU A 164 -13.60 2.15 -21.88
CA LEU A 164 -12.33 2.71 -21.39
C LEU A 164 -12.19 4.21 -21.70
N GLY A 165 -13.08 4.78 -22.51
CA GLY A 165 -13.02 6.19 -22.92
C GLY A 165 -11.74 6.54 -23.69
N ILE A 166 -11.21 5.61 -24.49
CA ILE A 166 -9.94 5.81 -25.20
C ILE A 166 -10.14 6.76 -26.39
N GLU A 167 -9.39 7.85 -26.40
CA GLU A 167 -9.37 8.88 -27.43
C GLU A 167 -7.98 9.01 -28.08
N VAL A 168 -7.94 9.63 -29.27
CA VAL A 168 -6.67 9.95 -29.92
C VAL A 168 -5.97 11.03 -29.11
N GLY A 169 -4.77 10.71 -28.63
CA GLY A 169 -3.99 11.59 -27.77
C GLY A 169 -3.79 11.06 -26.35
N ASP A 170 -4.53 10.04 -25.94
CA ASP A 170 -4.44 9.50 -24.59
C ASP A 170 -3.11 8.81 -24.32
N GLU A 171 -2.65 8.92 -23.07
CA GLU A 171 -1.55 8.11 -22.55
C GLU A 171 -2.08 6.77 -22.09
N VAL A 172 -1.54 5.68 -22.64
CA VAL A 172 -2.01 4.32 -22.38
C VAL A 172 -0.83 3.36 -22.19
N ASN A 173 -1.11 2.21 -21.57
CA ASN A 173 -0.19 1.08 -21.53
C ASN A 173 -0.66 0.01 -22.52
N ALA A 174 0.13 -0.27 -23.55
CA ALA A 174 -0.06 -1.48 -24.34
C ALA A 174 0.44 -2.68 -23.53
N VAL A 175 -0.48 -3.58 -23.17
CA VAL A 175 -0.19 -4.74 -22.32
C VAL A 175 -0.17 -6.00 -23.17
N VAL A 176 0.93 -6.77 -23.09
CA VAL A 176 1.09 -8.04 -23.82
C VAL A 176 1.50 -9.15 -22.85
N LYS A 177 0.76 -10.27 -22.88
CA LYS A 177 1.09 -11.44 -22.07
C LYS A 177 2.35 -12.11 -22.62
N SER A 178 3.22 -12.61 -21.74
CA SER A 178 4.49 -13.23 -22.15
C SER A 178 4.32 -14.41 -23.12
N THR A 179 3.21 -15.14 -23.03
CA THR A 179 2.91 -16.29 -23.89
C THR A 179 2.51 -15.92 -25.32
N GLU A 180 2.23 -14.65 -25.60
CA GLU A 180 1.81 -14.15 -26.92
C GLU A 180 2.94 -13.45 -27.67
N VAL A 181 4.12 -13.31 -27.05
CA VAL A 181 5.29 -12.70 -27.67
C VAL A 181 6.05 -13.77 -28.47
N MET A 182 6.27 -13.52 -29.76
CA MET A 182 7.08 -14.36 -30.63
C MET A 182 8.51 -13.82 -30.71
N ILE A 183 9.49 -14.72 -30.81
CA ILE A 183 10.90 -14.38 -31.04
C ILE A 183 11.30 -14.85 -32.44
N ALA A 184 11.93 -13.96 -33.20
CA ALA A 184 12.54 -14.27 -34.49
C ALA A 184 14.01 -13.81 -34.48
N LYS A 185 14.85 -14.44 -35.30
CA LYS A 185 16.27 -14.11 -35.46
C LYS A 185 16.54 -13.61 -36.86
#